data_AF-A0A497EQV1-F1
#
_entry.id   AF-A0A497EQV1-F1
#
_cell.length_a   1.000
_cell.length_b   1.000
_cell.length_c   1.000
_cell.angle_alpha   90.00
_cell.angle_beta   90.00
_cell.angle_gamma   90.00
#
_symmetry.space_group_name_H-M   'P 1'
#
loop_
_entity.id
_entity.type
_entity.pdbx_description
1 polymer ?
#
loop_
_entity_poly.entity_id
_entity_poly.type
_entity_poly.pdbx_seq_one_letter_code
_entity_poly.pdbx_strand_id
1 'polypeptide(L)'
;MVVGSNPTGPTILLKRTAMSTLGVTRSFIATLAHLYKYPKDLVEVLVSRYGVERTFSLLQSLKTPGSHYAIRVNTLKVSREELVKRLKNRGIEVKEHPHIDEALLIPVRGPYEVPKTDKVVVAEKYAAESVMVGSHLYSPGVLYAGNVRRGDEVCVSDIHGQ
;
A
#
# COMPACT_ATOMS: atom_id res chain seq x y z
N MET A 1 24.01 18.83 17.81
CA MET A 1 24.09 17.46 17.26
C MET A 1 23.36 17.46 15.94
N VAL A 2 24.12 17.26 14.87
CA VAL A 2 23.64 17.21 13.49
C VAL A 2 23.12 15.80 13.24
N VAL A 3 21.88 15.66 12.81
CA VAL A 3 21.41 14.43 12.16
C VAL A 3 20.91 14.86 10.78
N GLY A 4 21.66 14.43 9.77
CA GLY A 4 21.52 14.86 8.39
C GLY A 4 20.19 14.44 7.77
N SER A 5 19.52 15.41 7.19
CA SER A 5 18.47 15.24 6.20
C SER A 5 19.13 15.03 4.83
N ASN A 6 19.00 13.82 4.26
CA ASN A 6 19.33 13.60 2.86
C ASN A 6 18.04 13.70 2.01
N PRO A 7 17.99 14.51 0.94
CA PRO A 7 16.79 14.77 0.15
C PRO A 7 16.81 13.98 -1.17
N THR A 8 15.82 13.13 -1.45
CA THR A 8 15.56 12.65 -2.83
C THR A 8 14.09 12.35 -3.04
N GLY A 9 13.31 13.41 -3.23
CA GLY A 9 12.03 13.39 -3.93
C GLY A 9 11.95 14.66 -4.77
N PRO A 10 11.32 14.66 -5.96
CA PRO A 10 11.25 15.86 -6.77
C PRO A 10 10.40 16.92 -6.05
N THR A 11 11.06 17.90 -5.45
CA THR A 11 10.42 19.10 -4.90
C THR A 11 9.92 19.96 -6.05
N ILE A 12 8.67 19.76 -6.45
CA ILE A 12 8.00 20.64 -7.41
C ILE A 12 7.53 21.87 -6.64
N LEU A 13 8.31 22.94 -6.76
CA LEU A 13 8.06 24.26 -6.19
C LEU A 13 6.88 24.93 -6.94
N LEU A 14 5.65 24.73 -6.48
CA LEU A 14 4.47 25.39 -7.03
C LEU A 14 4.45 26.87 -6.60
N LYS A 15 5.02 27.74 -7.44
CA LYS A 15 4.82 29.19 -7.35
C LYS A 15 3.33 29.50 -7.59
N ARG A 16 2.70 30.16 -6.61
CA ARG A 16 1.37 30.79 -6.72
C ARG A 16 1.36 31.75 -7.91
N THR A 17 0.80 31.34 -9.03
CA THR A 17 0.38 32.27 -10.08
C THR A 17 -0.87 31.71 -10.72
N ALA A 18 -1.92 32.53 -10.74
CA ALA A 18 -3.25 32.19 -11.26
C ALA A 18 -3.16 31.80 -12.75
N MET A 19 -2.97 30.51 -13.01
CA MET A 19 -3.13 29.93 -14.35
C MET A 19 -4.61 29.80 -14.64
N SER A 20 -5.01 29.99 -15.90
CA SER A 20 -6.35 29.72 -16.44
C SER A 20 -6.93 28.40 -15.90
N THR A 21 -7.69 28.50 -14.80
CA THR A 21 -7.77 27.46 -13.76
C THR A 21 -8.57 26.24 -14.19
N LEU A 22 -9.47 26.35 -15.17
CA LEU A 22 -10.39 25.26 -15.54
C LEU A 22 -9.77 24.25 -16.51
N GLY A 23 -8.98 24.70 -17.49
CA GLY A 23 -8.39 23.81 -18.51
C GLY A 23 -7.22 22.98 -17.98
N VAL A 24 -6.33 23.61 -17.21
CA VAL A 24 -5.17 22.96 -16.57
C VAL A 24 -5.66 21.92 -15.54
N THR A 25 -6.69 22.25 -14.77
CA THR A 25 -7.25 21.35 -13.75
C THR A 25 -7.91 20.11 -14.36
N ARG A 26 -8.63 20.24 -15.48
CA ARG A 26 -9.23 19.07 -16.17
C ARG A 26 -8.19 18.10 -16.74
N SER A 27 -7.13 18.64 -17.35
CA SER A 27 -6.01 17.83 -17.86
C SER A 27 -5.30 17.11 -16.71
N PHE A 28 -5.04 17.83 -15.61
CA PHE A 28 -4.38 17.26 -14.43
C PHE A 28 -5.20 16.15 -13.76
N ILE A 29 -6.52 16.32 -13.64
CA ILE A 29 -7.41 15.28 -13.10
C ILE A 29 -7.38 14.02 -13.95
N ALA A 30 -7.40 14.14 -15.29
CA ALA A 30 -7.28 12.99 -16.18
C ALA A 30 -5.95 12.27 -15.98
N THR A 31 -4.84 13.01 -15.82
CA THR A 31 -3.53 12.43 -15.51
C THR A 31 -3.53 11.68 -14.18
N LEU A 32 -4.11 12.23 -13.11
CA LEU A 32 -4.20 11.55 -11.82
C LEU A 32 -5.04 10.28 -11.90
N ALA A 33 -6.20 10.36 -12.56
CA ALA A 33 -7.09 9.22 -12.76
C ALA A 33 -6.38 8.07 -13.49
N HIS A 34 -5.66 8.39 -14.56
CA HIS A 34 -4.88 7.41 -15.31
C HIS A 34 -3.72 6.84 -14.49
N LEU A 35 -2.91 7.69 -13.85
CA LEU A 35 -1.73 7.28 -13.07
C LEU A 35 -2.11 6.33 -11.93
N TYR A 36 -3.15 6.66 -11.17
CA TYR A 36 -3.58 5.86 -10.03
C TYR A 36 -4.65 4.82 -10.39
N LYS A 37 -5.01 4.68 -11.67
CA LYS A 37 -6.03 3.74 -12.16
C LYS A 37 -7.38 3.88 -11.41
N TYR A 38 -7.82 5.11 -11.18
CA TYR A 38 -9.15 5.40 -10.62
C TYR A 38 -10.07 6.00 -11.68
N PRO A 39 -11.40 5.80 -11.57
CA PRO A 39 -12.36 6.50 -12.42
C PRO A 39 -12.20 8.02 -12.34
N LYS A 40 -12.27 8.69 -13.49
CA LYS A 40 -12.00 10.12 -13.60
C LYS A 40 -13.01 10.96 -12.79
N ASP A 41 -14.28 10.60 -12.86
CA ASP A 41 -15.38 11.18 -12.10
C ASP A 41 -15.15 11.12 -10.58
N LEU A 42 -14.63 10.00 -10.07
CA LEU A 42 -14.23 9.89 -8.66
C LEU A 42 -13.12 10.90 -8.32
N VAL A 43 -12.10 11.01 -9.16
CA VAL A 43 -11.01 11.97 -8.94
C VAL A 43 -11.52 13.41 -9.03
N GLU A 44 -12.45 13.72 -9.92
CA GLU A 44 -13.10 15.04 -10.00
C GLU A 44 -13.83 15.38 -8.69
N VAL A 45 -14.59 14.43 -8.14
CA VAL A 45 -15.28 14.60 -6.85
C VAL A 45 -14.27 14.84 -5.73
N LEU A 46 -13.19 14.05 -5.65
CA LEU A 46 -12.16 14.22 -4.63
C LEU A 46 -11.45 15.58 -4.73
N VAL A 47 -11.08 16.00 -5.94
CA VAL A 47 -10.44 17.31 -6.16
C VAL A 47 -11.38 18.44 -5.80
N SER A 48 -12.67 18.36 -6.16
CA SER A 48 -13.64 19.39 -5.82
C SER A 48 -13.86 19.56 -4.32
N ARG A 49 -13.74 18.48 -3.54
CA ARG A 49 -13.99 18.47 -2.10
C ARG A 49 -12.75 18.74 -1.27
N TYR A 50 -11.60 18.19 -1.66
CA TYR A 50 -10.38 18.20 -0.86
C TYR A 50 -9.26 19.05 -1.48
N GLY A 51 -9.42 19.51 -2.71
CA GLY A 51 -8.35 20.16 -3.47
C GLY A 51 -7.37 19.17 -4.09
N VAL A 52 -6.56 19.68 -5.01
CA VAL A 52 -5.65 18.88 -5.84
C VAL A 52 -4.56 18.19 -5.02
N GLU A 53 -3.86 18.94 -4.16
CA GLU A 53 -2.75 18.43 -3.36
C GLU A 53 -3.19 17.30 -2.42
N ARG A 54 -4.28 17.51 -1.69
CA ARG A 54 -4.81 16.50 -0.77
C ARG A 54 -5.29 15.26 -1.51
N THR A 55 -5.91 15.43 -2.68
CA THR A 55 -6.35 14.31 -3.53
C THR A 55 -5.16 13.50 -3.99
N PHE A 56 -4.07 14.13 -4.43
CA PHE A 56 -2.85 13.43 -4.80
C PHE A 56 -2.33 12.55 -3.65
N SER A 57 -2.16 13.11 -2.45
CA SER A 57 -1.71 12.34 -1.29
C SER A 57 -2.67 11.23 -0.89
N LEU A 58 -3.98 11.44 -1.05
CA LEU A 58 -5.00 10.44 -0.75
C LEU A 58 -4.92 9.26 -1.72
N LEU A 59 -4.90 9.53 -3.03
CA LEU A 59 -4.81 8.48 -4.07
C LEU A 59 -3.52 7.67 -3.92
N GLN A 60 -2.41 8.33 -3.59
CA GLN A 60 -1.15 7.66 -3.31
C GLN A 60 -1.25 6.74 -2.09
N SER A 61 -1.84 7.23 -0.98
CA SER A 61 -1.96 6.46 0.25
C SER A 61 -2.89 5.25 0.10
N LEU A 62 -3.95 5.37 -0.69
CA LEU A 62 -4.90 4.29 -0.97
C LEU A 62 -4.32 3.16 -1.82
N LYS A 63 -3.21 3.41 -2.54
CA LYS A 63 -2.48 2.40 -3.32
C LYS A 63 -1.44 1.64 -2.51
N THR A 64 -1.22 2.01 -1.25
CA THR A 64 -0.27 1.35 -0.37
C THR A 64 -0.99 0.71 0.81
N PRO A 65 -0.55 -0.46 1.28
CA PRO A 65 -1.01 -1.01 2.55
C PRO A 65 -0.81 0.00 3.70
N GLY A 66 -1.67 -0.10 4.72
CA GLY A 66 -1.49 0.69 5.93
C GLY A 66 -0.12 0.44 6.58
N SER A 67 0.43 1.44 7.28
CA SER A 67 1.74 1.32 7.92
C SER A 67 1.79 0.32 9.09
N HIS A 68 0.63 -0.07 9.61
CA HIS A 68 0.49 -1.02 10.69
C HIS A 68 -0.68 -1.98 10.43
N TYR A 69 -0.47 -3.25 10.70
CA TYR A 69 -1.51 -4.26 10.77
C TYR A 69 -2.00 -4.38 12.22
N ALA A 70 -3.24 -3.97 12.47
CA ALA A 70 -3.82 -4.00 13.80
C ALA A 70 -4.44 -5.36 14.10
N ILE A 71 -4.09 -5.95 15.24
CA ILE A 71 -4.71 -7.17 15.76
C ILE A 71 -5.36 -6.89 17.11
N ARG A 72 -6.50 -7.53 17.36
CA ARG A 72 -7.19 -7.46 18.65
C ARG A 72 -6.76 -8.62 19.54
N VAL A 73 -6.29 -8.31 20.74
CA VAL A 73 -6.06 -9.26 21.81
C VAL A 73 -7.39 -9.85 22.25
N ASN A 74 -7.50 -11.18 22.25
CA ASN A 74 -8.64 -11.85 22.86
C ASN A 74 -8.42 -11.97 24.37
N THR A 75 -8.83 -10.96 25.12
CA THR A 75 -8.64 -10.84 26.58
C THR A 75 -9.37 -11.91 27.39
N LEU A 76 -10.33 -12.63 26.79
CA LEU A 76 -10.95 -13.81 27.39
C LEU A 76 -10.00 -15.02 27.46
N LYS A 77 -8.92 -15.02 26.68
CA LYS A 77 -7.96 -16.15 26.56
C LYS A 77 -6.54 -15.80 26.98
N VAL A 78 -6.14 -14.53 26.85
CA VAL A 78 -4.75 -14.09 27.10
C VAL A 78 -4.72 -12.59 27.40
N SER A 79 -3.87 -12.14 28.33
CA SER A 79 -3.64 -10.71 28.54
C SER A 79 -2.84 -10.10 27.38
N ARG A 80 -2.88 -8.77 27.24
CA ARG A 80 -2.08 -8.05 26.23
C ARG A 80 -0.59 -8.33 26.41
N GLU A 81 -0.10 -8.24 27.64
CA GLU A 81 1.32 -8.35 27.99
C GLU A 81 1.86 -9.74 27.66
N GLU A 82 1.09 -10.78 27.98
CA GLU A 82 1.44 -12.16 27.68
C GLU A 82 1.43 -12.42 26.16
N LEU A 83 0.47 -11.85 25.41
CA LEU A 83 0.46 -11.97 23.96
C LEU A 83 1.65 -11.24 23.32
N VAL A 84 1.98 -10.03 23.79
CA VAL A 84 3.17 -9.28 23.33
C VAL A 84 4.44 -10.11 23.54
N LYS A 85 4.60 -10.72 24.71
CA LYS A 85 5.74 -11.60 25.01
C LYS A 85 5.81 -12.79 24.06
N ARG A 86 4.68 -13.47 23.81
CA ARG A 86 4.61 -14.61 22.89
C ARG A 86 4.98 -14.24 21.45
N LEU A 87 4.51 -13.08 20.98
CA LEU A 87 4.81 -12.60 19.62
C LEU A 87 6.30 -12.22 19.49
N LYS A 88 6.85 -11.50 20.47
CA LYS A 88 8.29 -11.17 20.50
C LYS A 88 9.18 -12.41 20.55
N ASN A 89 8.81 -13.43 21.33
CA ASN A 89 9.52 -14.71 21.37
C ASN A 89 9.50 -15.47 20.03
N ARG A 90 8.55 -15.15 19.14
CA ARG A 90 8.49 -15.66 17.76
C ARG A 90 9.18 -14.75 16.74
N GLY A 91 9.88 -13.70 17.20
CA GLY A 91 10.52 -12.72 16.34
C GLY A 91 9.56 -11.72 15.67
N ILE A 92 8.31 -11.64 16.13
CA ILE A 92 7.32 -10.71 15.59
C ILE A 92 7.39 -9.41 16.39
N GLU A 93 7.71 -8.31 15.69
CA GLU A 93 7.66 -6.97 16.26
C GLU A 93 6.20 -6.54 16.44
N VAL A 94 5.88 -6.02 17.62
CA VAL A 94 4.56 -5.48 17.95
C VAL A 94 4.69 -4.23 18.81
N LYS A 95 3.81 -3.27 18.55
CA LYS A 95 3.61 -2.06 19.34
C LYS A 95 2.22 -2.08 19.96
N GLU A 96 2.10 -1.55 21.16
CA GLU A 96 0.80 -1.39 21.82
C GLU A 96 0.11 -0.14 21.30
N HIS A 97 -1.21 -0.18 21.13
CA HIS A 97 -1.96 1.01 20.77
C HIS A 97 -2.11 1.95 21.98
N PRO A 98 -1.87 3.26 21.85
CA PRO A 98 -1.81 4.18 22.99
C PRO A 98 -3.17 4.42 23.68
N HIS A 99 -4.28 4.11 23.02
CA HIS A 99 -5.63 4.41 23.50
C HIS A 99 -6.59 3.21 23.49
N ILE A 100 -6.18 2.06 22.96
CA ILE A 100 -7.05 0.89 22.81
C ILE A 100 -6.32 -0.28 23.44
N ASP A 101 -6.79 -0.69 24.60
CA ASP A 101 -6.04 -1.61 25.43
C ASP A 101 -5.89 -2.99 24.81
N GLU A 102 -6.90 -3.45 24.07
CA GLU A 102 -6.87 -4.72 23.37
C GLU A 102 -6.26 -4.64 21.96
N ALA A 103 -5.65 -3.54 21.54
CA ALA A 103 -5.07 -3.42 20.19
C ALA A 103 -3.54 -3.48 20.20
N LEU A 104 -3.00 -4.35 19.34
CA LEU A 104 -1.58 -4.41 19.01
C LEU A 104 -1.38 -4.07 17.54
N LEU A 105 -0.28 -3.39 17.24
CA LEU A 105 0.10 -2.91 15.93
C LEU A 105 1.38 -3.62 15.47
N ILE A 106 1.28 -4.39 14.40
CA ILE A 106 2.44 -4.99 13.72
C ILE A 106 2.88 -4.02 12.63
N PRO A 107 4.14 -3.51 12.62
CA PRO A 107 4.59 -2.61 11.58
C PRO A 107 4.67 -3.34 10.22
N VAL A 108 4.10 -2.73 9.19
CA VAL A 108 4.24 -3.21 7.81
C VAL A 108 5.60 -2.77 7.28
N ARG A 109 6.34 -3.71 6.70
CA ARG A 109 7.65 -3.45 6.09
C ARG A 109 7.49 -3.30 4.59
N GLY A 110 8.32 -2.44 4.00
CA GLY A 110 8.30 -2.12 2.58
C GLY A 110 8.06 -0.62 2.33
N PRO A 111 7.72 -0.22 1.08
CA PRO A 111 7.64 -1.10 -0.10
C PRO A 111 8.99 -1.76 -0.40
N TYR A 112 8.95 -3.00 -0.87
CA TYR A 112 10.14 -3.71 -1.33
C TYR A 112 10.31 -3.55 -2.84
N GLU A 113 11.55 -3.47 -3.32
CA GLU A 113 11.81 -3.62 -4.75
C GLU A 113 11.52 -5.07 -5.16
N VAL A 114 10.54 -5.24 -6.06
CA VAL A 114 10.17 -6.56 -6.58
C VAL A 114 10.96 -6.81 -7.87
N PRO A 115 11.82 -7.86 -7.93
CA PRO A 115 12.54 -8.22 -9.14
C PRO A 115 11.57 -8.49 -10.29
N LYS A 116 11.86 -7.91 -11.45
CA LYS A 116 11.13 -8.23 -12.68
C LYS A 116 11.70 -9.50 -13.29
N THR A 117 10.85 -10.50 -13.50
CA THR A 117 11.16 -11.76 -14.17
C THR A 117 10.13 -12.02 -15.25
N ASP A 118 10.55 -12.69 -16.32
CA ASP A 118 9.67 -13.10 -17.42
C ASP A 118 8.67 -14.19 -16.99
N LYS A 119 8.91 -14.84 -15.84
CA LYS A 119 8.03 -15.86 -15.26
C LYS A 119 6.99 -15.20 -14.36
N VAL A 120 5.82 -14.96 -14.92
CA VAL A 120 4.71 -14.30 -14.21
C VAL A 120 3.63 -15.31 -13.82
N VAL A 121 3.19 -15.23 -12.56
CA VAL A 121 1.99 -15.90 -12.05
C VAL A 121 0.91 -14.86 -11.85
N VAL A 122 -0.19 -14.98 -12.58
CA VAL A 122 -1.32 -14.06 -12.48
C VAL A 122 -2.25 -14.56 -11.39
N ALA A 123 -2.42 -13.75 -10.35
CA ALA A 123 -3.34 -14.00 -9.27
C ALA A 123 -4.70 -13.34 -9.53
N GLU A 124 -5.76 -13.94 -8.98
CA GLU A 124 -7.05 -13.26 -8.89
C GLU A 124 -6.96 -12.08 -7.91
N LYS A 125 -7.91 -11.14 -8.02
CA LYS A 125 -7.89 -9.87 -7.31
C LYS A 125 -7.60 -10.01 -5.81
N TYR A 126 -8.35 -10.84 -5.08
CA TYR A 126 -8.24 -10.92 -3.62
C TYR A 126 -6.93 -11.59 -3.19
N ALA A 127 -6.48 -12.59 -3.95
CA ALA A 127 -5.18 -13.23 -3.76
C ALA A 127 -4.03 -12.26 -4.04
N ALA A 128 -4.09 -11.46 -5.10
CA ALA A 128 -3.10 -10.43 -5.39
C ALA A 128 -3.02 -9.38 -4.26
N GLU A 129 -4.16 -8.89 -3.78
CA GLU A 129 -4.23 -7.98 -2.63
C GLU A 129 -3.68 -8.63 -1.35
N SER A 130 -3.95 -9.92 -1.12
CA SER A 130 -3.42 -10.67 0.03
C SER A 130 -1.90 -10.88 -0.05
N VAL A 131 -1.37 -11.15 -1.24
CA VAL A 131 0.07 -11.28 -1.50
C VAL A 131 0.78 -9.95 -1.29
N MET A 132 0.19 -8.84 -1.73
CA MET A 132 0.72 -7.48 -1.54
C MET A 132 0.97 -7.16 -0.06
N VAL A 133 0.18 -7.71 0.86
CA VAL A 133 0.34 -7.53 2.32
C VAL A 133 1.17 -8.64 2.99
N GLY A 134 1.78 -9.53 2.22
CA GLY A 134 2.73 -10.53 2.70
C GLY A 134 2.20 -11.96 2.83
N SER A 135 1.03 -12.28 2.28
CA SER A 135 0.56 -13.68 2.20
C SER A 135 1.32 -14.46 1.13
N HIS A 136 1.44 -15.77 1.32
CA HIS A 136 1.73 -16.67 0.21
C HIS A 136 0.55 -16.71 -0.79
N LEU A 137 0.87 -16.97 -2.05
CA LEU A 137 -0.12 -17.30 -3.08
C LEU A 137 -0.37 -18.81 -3.07
N TYR A 138 -1.63 -19.21 -2.89
CA TYR A 138 -2.04 -20.62 -2.96
C TYR A 138 -2.79 -20.91 -4.26
N SER A 139 -2.78 -22.19 -4.68
CA SER A 139 -3.37 -22.65 -5.95
C SER A 139 -4.77 -22.11 -6.27
N PRO A 140 -5.72 -21.99 -5.32
CA PRO A 140 -7.06 -21.47 -5.64
C PRO A 140 -7.08 -20.02 -6.12
N GLY A 141 -6.07 -19.22 -5.76
CA GLY A 141 -5.95 -17.82 -6.16
C GLY A 141 -5.17 -17.60 -7.46
N VAL A 142 -4.70 -18.67 -8.11
CA VAL A 142 -3.93 -18.59 -9.35
C VAL A 142 -4.87 -18.63 -10.55
N LEU A 143 -4.85 -17.59 -11.37
CA LEU A 143 -5.58 -17.54 -12.65
C LEU A 143 -4.76 -18.13 -13.80
N TYR A 144 -3.46 -17.83 -13.83
CA TYR A 144 -2.57 -18.27 -14.89
C TYR A 144 -1.12 -18.39 -14.40
N ALA A 145 -0.42 -19.44 -14.84
CA ALA A 145 1.01 -19.64 -14.60
C ALA A 145 1.63 -20.39 -15.80
N GLY A 146 2.14 -19.63 -16.78
CA GLY A 146 2.76 -20.19 -17.98
C GLY A 146 4.27 -20.33 -17.83
N ASN A 147 4.83 -21.46 -18.29
CA ASN A 147 6.28 -21.70 -18.33
C ASN A 147 7.00 -21.62 -16.97
N VAL A 148 6.28 -21.87 -15.87
CA VAL A 148 6.82 -21.93 -14.51
C VAL A 148 7.05 -23.39 -14.09
N ARG A 149 8.19 -23.65 -13.44
CA ARG A 149 8.52 -24.92 -12.79
C ARG A 149 8.78 -24.71 -11.31
N ARG A 150 8.68 -25.79 -10.52
CA ARG A 150 9.03 -25.75 -9.10
C ARG A 150 10.48 -25.28 -8.91
N GLY A 151 10.67 -24.31 -8.02
CA GLY A 151 11.97 -23.72 -7.71
C GLY A 151 12.31 -22.49 -8.54
N ASP A 152 11.48 -22.14 -9.54
CA ASP A 152 11.64 -20.90 -10.27
C ASP A 152 11.32 -19.68 -9.39
N GLU A 153 12.10 -18.62 -9.57
CA GLU A 153 11.74 -17.29 -9.10
C GLU A 153 10.68 -16.70 -10.05
N VAL A 154 9.56 -16.25 -9.46
CA VAL A 154 8.39 -15.76 -10.20
C VAL A 154 7.95 -14.41 -9.68
N CYS A 155 7.40 -13.60 -10.58
CA CYS A 155 6.68 -12.38 -10.24
C CYS A 155 5.19 -12.71 -10.13
N VAL A 156 4.55 -12.32 -9.03
CA VAL A 156 3.10 -12.41 -8.88
C VAL A 156 2.50 -11.08 -9.28
N SER A 157 1.52 -11.08 -10.19
CA SER A 157 0.79 -9.88 -10.60
C SER A 157 -0.71 -10.07 -10.56
N ASP A 158 -1.48 -8.98 -10.53
CA ASP A 158 -2.90 -8.99 -10.87
C ASP A 158 -3.13 -9.11 -12.39
N ILE A 159 -4.40 -9.16 -12.80
CA ILE A 159 -4.82 -9.19 -14.22
C ILE A 159 -4.50 -7.89 -14.99
N HIS A 160 -4.11 -6.83 -14.30
CA HIS A 160 -3.76 -5.51 -14.83
C HIS A 160 -2.24 -5.26 -14.81
N GLY A 161 -1.44 -6.27 -14.45
CA GLY A 161 0.02 -6.19 -14.35
C GLY A 161 0.53 -5.32 -13.21
N GLN A 162 -0.24 -5.15 -12.14
CA GLN A 162 0.20 -4.53 -10.88
C GLN A 162 0.71 -5.57 -9.88
#